data_AF-A0A1B6ESP4-F1
#
_entry.id   AF-A0A1B6ESP4-F1
#
_cell.length_a   1.000
_cell.length_b   1.000
_cell.length_c   1.000
_cell.angle_alpha   90.00
_cell.angle_beta   90.00
_cell.angle_gamma   90.00
#
_symmetry.space_group_name_H-M   'P 1'
#
loop_
_entity.id
_entity.type
_entity.pdbx_description
1 polymer ?
#
loop_
_entity_poly.entity_id
_entity_poly.type
_entity_poly.pdbx_seq_one_letter_code
_entity_poly.pdbx_strand_id
1 'polypeptide(L)'
;HGLPIVYDIEDMVCIGKKKKICPYFTLRNLVNHAGIIFCPYNYLIDPRIRSSMNVNLNNSIVIMDEAHNIEDICRDVGSLLLKQLDLEDAMKECRDNIKKGRNPKEYTIIEDFLQSLYSWLDSLGPTIQYSDMNEAKTTMTGEDVVNRLHLSDVTKEKFGLFMESLSNIDTLKAEQPDLNYGVSGKINQLSGDIVVVLNYLYEANNMRKYKAYLNREVGSNDLKEQEKSEWFTKPSRGRGQSDKERVWKYSLHLLCLSPDIVFSELLRAR
;
A
#
# COMPACT_ATOMS: atom_id res chain seq x y z
N HIS A 1 43.41 -16.46 -19.05
CA HIS A 1 42.36 -15.42 -19.05
C HIS A 1 41.01 -16.11 -19.12
N GLY A 2 40.35 -16.29 -17.99
CA GLY A 2 39.03 -16.91 -17.93
C GLY A 2 37.94 -15.86 -18.13
N LEU A 3 36.84 -16.25 -18.77
CA LEU A 3 35.64 -15.41 -18.87
C LEU A 3 35.18 -15.01 -17.45
N PRO A 4 34.63 -13.81 -17.27
CA PRO A 4 34.07 -13.40 -15.99
C PRO A 4 32.99 -14.38 -15.55
N ILE A 5 32.95 -14.68 -14.25
CA ILE A 5 31.95 -15.60 -13.68
C ILE A 5 30.58 -14.92 -13.76
N VAL A 6 29.66 -15.55 -14.50
CA VAL A 6 28.25 -15.16 -14.56
C VAL A 6 27.52 -16.06 -13.57
N TYR A 7 26.68 -15.46 -12.72
CA TYR A 7 25.84 -16.20 -11.79
C TYR A 7 24.39 -16.05 -12.23
N ASP A 8 23.72 -17.18 -12.48
CA ASP A 8 22.26 -17.22 -12.57
C ASP A 8 21.62 -17.57 -11.20
N ILE A 9 20.29 -17.67 -11.18
CA ILE A 9 19.56 -17.93 -9.94
C ILE A 9 19.83 -19.36 -9.45
N GLU A 10 19.91 -20.32 -10.37
CA GLU A 10 20.10 -21.74 -10.13
C GLU A 10 21.48 -22.02 -9.51
N ASP A 11 22.52 -21.38 -10.03
CA ASP A 11 23.89 -21.40 -9.51
C ASP A 11 23.94 -20.88 -8.08
N MET A 12 23.26 -19.75 -7.82
CA MET A 12 23.22 -19.14 -6.49
C MET A 12 22.45 -19.99 -5.48
N VAL A 13 21.38 -20.66 -5.90
CA VAL A 13 20.67 -21.64 -5.06
C VAL A 13 21.58 -22.82 -4.72
N CYS A 14 22.35 -23.33 -5.69
CA CYS A 14 23.30 -24.42 -5.46
C CYS A 14 24.43 -24.02 -4.51
N ILE A 15 25.01 -22.84 -4.70
CA ILE A 15 26.05 -22.28 -3.82
C ILE A 15 25.48 -22.07 -2.41
N GLY A 16 24.28 -21.49 -2.31
CA GLY A 16 23.60 -21.25 -1.03
C GLY A 16 23.37 -22.53 -0.24
N LYS A 17 22.90 -23.60 -0.89
CA LYS A 17 22.75 -24.93 -0.28
C LYS A 17 24.07 -25.51 0.21
N LYS A 18 25.13 -25.44 -0.60
CA LYS A 18 26.47 -25.97 -0.24
C LYS A 18 27.11 -25.20 0.91
N LYS A 19 26.99 -23.87 0.92
CA LYS A 19 27.61 -22.97 1.90
C LYS A 19 26.71 -22.65 3.10
N LYS A 20 25.47 -23.14 3.14
CA LYS A 20 24.45 -22.81 4.15
C LYS A 20 24.22 -21.30 4.29
N ILE A 21 24.23 -20.59 3.17
CA ILE A 21 23.95 -19.15 3.10
C ILE A 21 22.65 -18.92 2.32
N CYS A 22 21.95 -17.85 2.64
CA CYS A 22 20.73 -17.47 1.91
C CYS A 22 21.10 -16.88 0.54
N PRO A 23 20.69 -17.52 -0.59
CA PRO A 23 20.99 -17.01 -1.93
C PRO A 23 20.49 -15.60 -2.16
N TYR A 24 19.28 -15.29 -1.67
CA TYR A 24 18.64 -13.98 -1.82
C TYR A 24 19.49 -12.84 -1.23
N PHE A 25 19.87 -12.94 0.05
CA PHE A 25 20.70 -11.93 0.69
C PHE A 25 22.11 -11.86 0.09
N THR A 26 22.63 -13.00 -0.39
CA THR A 26 23.92 -13.04 -1.06
C THR A 26 23.88 -12.27 -2.38
N LEU A 27 22.89 -12.55 -3.24
CA LEU A 27 22.68 -11.83 -4.50
C LEU A 27 22.47 -10.33 -4.27
N ARG A 28 21.66 -9.96 -3.28
CA ARG A 28 21.42 -8.55 -2.93
C ARG A 28 22.72 -7.79 -2.60
N ASN A 29 23.68 -8.44 -1.93
CA ASN A 29 24.98 -7.83 -1.65
C ASN A 29 25.91 -7.78 -2.87
N LEU A 30 25.78 -8.74 -3.80
CA LEU A 30 26.57 -8.80 -5.02
C LEU A 30 26.15 -7.77 -6.07
N VAL A 31 24.90 -7.31 -6.05
CA VAL A 31 24.38 -6.26 -6.94
C VAL A 31 25.30 -5.03 -6.98
N ASN A 32 25.81 -4.58 -5.82
CA ASN A 32 26.71 -3.43 -5.72
C ASN A 32 28.09 -3.63 -6.38
N HIS A 33 28.44 -4.87 -6.72
CA HIS A 33 29.72 -5.24 -7.32
C HIS A 33 29.54 -5.76 -8.76
N ALA A 34 28.30 -5.82 -9.25
CA ALA A 34 27.99 -6.35 -10.57
C ALA A 34 28.18 -5.28 -11.65
N GLY A 35 28.79 -5.65 -12.78
CA GLY A 35 28.89 -4.78 -13.96
C GLY A 35 27.63 -4.77 -14.83
N ILE A 36 26.84 -5.84 -14.78
CA ILE A 36 25.57 -6.00 -15.51
C ILE A 36 24.58 -6.68 -14.57
N ILE A 37 23.36 -6.14 -14.50
CA ILE A 37 22.27 -6.67 -13.68
C ILE A 37 21.07 -6.90 -14.58
N PHE A 38 20.54 -8.13 -14.54
CA PHE A 38 19.25 -8.46 -15.15
C PHE A 38 18.19 -8.43 -14.05
N CYS A 39 17.16 -7.61 -14.24
CA CYS A 39 16.04 -7.53 -13.30
C CYS A 39 14.71 -7.27 -14.03
N PRO A 40 13.58 -7.69 -13.47
CA PRO A 40 12.28 -7.36 -14.04
C PRO A 40 11.96 -5.87 -13.87
N TYR A 41 11.09 -5.32 -14.71
CA TYR A 41 10.81 -3.88 -14.75
C TYR A 41 10.33 -3.28 -13.44
N ASN A 42 9.58 -4.03 -12.64
CA ASN A 42 9.05 -3.53 -11.37
C ASN A 42 10.15 -3.15 -10.38
N TYR A 43 11.37 -3.68 -10.50
CA TYR A 43 12.52 -3.27 -9.69
C TYR A 43 13.03 -1.86 -10.05
N LEU A 44 12.74 -1.42 -11.28
CA LEU A 44 13.10 -0.09 -11.78
C LEU A 44 11.94 0.88 -11.62
N ILE A 45 10.71 0.47 -11.94
CA ILE A 45 9.54 1.33 -12.04
C ILE A 45 8.87 1.58 -10.70
N ASP A 46 8.79 0.57 -9.83
CA ASP A 46 8.16 0.72 -8.52
C ASP A 46 9.19 1.27 -7.51
N PRO A 47 9.02 2.53 -7.02
CA PRO A 47 9.96 3.12 -6.07
C PRO A 47 10.11 2.32 -4.77
N ARG A 48 9.07 1.59 -4.35
CA ARG A 48 9.08 0.80 -3.13
C ARG A 48 9.98 -0.41 -3.28
N ILE A 49 9.86 -1.10 -4.41
CA ILE A 49 10.71 -2.25 -4.73
C ILE A 49 12.14 -1.78 -4.95
N ARG A 50 12.33 -0.68 -5.70
CA ARG A 50 13.64 -0.08 -5.97
C ARG A 50 14.39 0.26 -4.69
N SER A 51 13.72 0.94 -3.75
CA SER A 51 14.27 1.29 -2.44
C SER A 51 14.55 0.05 -1.58
N SER A 52 13.58 -0.88 -1.47
CA SER A 52 13.74 -2.12 -0.69
C SER A 52 14.88 -3.00 -1.21
N MET A 53 15.10 -3.05 -2.52
CA MET A 53 16.19 -3.80 -3.14
C MET A 53 17.51 -3.03 -3.19
N ASN A 54 17.53 -1.79 -2.71
CA ASN A 54 18.70 -0.89 -2.72
C ASN A 54 19.30 -0.74 -4.13
N VAL A 55 18.43 -0.67 -5.14
CA VAL A 55 18.80 -0.49 -6.54
C VAL A 55 19.10 0.99 -6.77
N ASN A 56 20.37 1.31 -6.94
CA ASN A 56 20.83 2.66 -7.25
C ASN A 56 21.10 2.77 -8.76
N LEU A 57 20.43 3.70 -9.43
CA LEU A 57 20.55 3.91 -10.87
C LEU A 57 21.53 5.03 -11.24
N ASN A 58 22.11 5.71 -10.24
CA ASN A 58 23.11 6.75 -10.48
C ASN A 58 24.26 6.20 -11.33
N ASN A 59 24.66 6.97 -12.34
CA ASN A 59 25.73 6.60 -13.29
C ASN A 59 25.50 5.25 -14.01
N SER A 60 24.26 4.78 -14.12
CA SER A 60 23.92 3.53 -14.79
C SER A 60 23.27 3.76 -16.16
N ILE A 61 23.52 2.84 -17.10
CA ILE A 61 22.77 2.77 -18.35
C ILE A 61 21.63 1.77 -18.14
N VAL A 62 20.39 2.25 -18.26
CA VAL A 62 19.20 1.42 -18.16
C VAL A 62 18.77 1.02 -19.57
N ILE A 63 18.70 -0.29 -19.81
CA ILE A 63 18.21 -0.87 -21.06
C ILE A 63 16.89 -1.58 -20.73
N MET A 64 15.80 -1.14 -21.35
CA MET A 64 14.52 -1.83 -21.28
C MET A 64 14.36 -2.71 -22.52
N ASP A 65 14.33 -4.02 -22.32
CA ASP A 65 14.09 -4.99 -23.37
C ASP A 65 12.62 -5.40 -23.39
N GLU A 66 11.95 -5.44 -24.54
CA GLU A 66 10.50 -5.70 -24.68
C GLU A 66 9.54 -4.68 -24.04
N ALA A 67 9.87 -3.39 -24.14
CA ALA A 67 9.20 -2.29 -23.43
C ALA A 67 7.74 -1.99 -23.84
N HIS A 68 7.04 -2.90 -24.52
CA HIS A 68 5.67 -2.68 -24.97
C HIS A 68 4.64 -2.69 -23.81
N ASN A 69 4.95 -3.34 -22.68
CA ASN A 69 4.06 -3.41 -21.51
C ASN A 69 4.38 -2.37 -20.42
N ILE A 70 5.41 -1.54 -20.63
CA ILE A 70 5.93 -0.66 -19.58
C ILE A 70 4.92 0.43 -19.18
N GLU A 71 4.13 0.90 -20.14
CA GLU A 71 3.12 1.93 -19.87
C GLU A 71 2.05 1.43 -18.92
N ASP A 72 1.57 0.20 -19.11
CA ASP A 72 0.54 -0.39 -18.26
C ASP A 72 1.08 -0.65 -16.86
N ILE A 73 2.31 -1.15 -16.74
CA ILE A 73 2.99 -1.30 -15.45
C ILE A 73 3.12 0.05 -14.73
N CYS A 74 3.43 1.13 -15.44
CA CYS A 74 3.49 2.46 -14.85
C CYS A 74 2.11 2.95 -14.38
N ARG A 75 1.05 2.73 -15.17
CA ARG A 75 -0.32 3.06 -14.77
C ARG A 75 -0.74 2.26 -13.53
N ASP A 76 -0.38 0.98 -13.46
CA ASP A 76 -0.68 0.11 -12.32
C ASP A 76 0.05 0.58 -11.04
N VAL A 77 1.36 0.84 -11.13
CA VAL A 77 2.16 1.38 -9.99
C VAL A 77 1.64 2.74 -9.53
N GLY A 78 1.17 3.57 -10.46
CA GLY A 78 0.59 4.88 -10.15
C GLY A 78 -0.86 4.82 -9.66
N SER A 79 -1.52 3.67 -9.68
CA SER A 79 -2.92 3.48 -9.30
C SER A 79 -3.06 2.92 -7.89
N LEU A 80 -4.17 3.25 -7.21
CA LEU A 80 -4.46 2.83 -5.84
C LEU A 80 -5.82 2.14 -5.77
N LEU A 81 -5.86 0.96 -5.15
CA LEU A 81 -7.09 0.32 -4.69
C LEU A 81 -7.17 0.46 -3.16
N LEU A 82 -8.04 1.36 -2.70
CA LEU A 82 -8.24 1.62 -1.28
C LEU A 82 -9.54 0.98 -0.82
N LYS A 83 -9.45 -0.07 0.00
CA LYS A 83 -10.63 -0.77 0.55
C LYS A 83 -10.86 -0.40 2.00
N GLN A 84 -12.12 -0.19 2.39
CA GLN A 84 -12.47 0.04 3.80
C GLN A 84 -12.01 -1.11 4.71
N LEU A 85 -12.13 -2.36 4.26
CA LEU A 85 -11.68 -3.52 5.03
C LEU A 85 -10.16 -3.49 5.28
N ASP A 86 -9.36 -3.10 4.28
CA ASP A 86 -7.91 -3.00 4.42
C ASP A 86 -7.51 -1.89 5.41
N LEU A 87 -8.25 -0.78 5.41
CA LEU A 87 -8.09 0.30 6.38
C LEU A 87 -8.44 -0.15 7.80
N GLU A 88 -9.54 -0.90 7.98
CA GLU A 88 -9.97 -1.43 9.27
C GLU A 88 -8.93 -2.38 9.87
N ASP A 89 -8.42 -3.30 9.07
CA ASP A 89 -7.36 -4.23 9.48
C ASP A 89 -6.08 -3.49 9.87
N ALA A 90 -5.67 -2.50 9.07
CA ALA A 90 -4.48 -1.69 9.36
C ALA A 90 -4.65 -0.84 10.64
N MET A 91 -5.82 -0.22 10.86
CA MET A 91 -6.12 0.51 12.10
C MET A 91 -6.14 -0.42 13.32
N LYS A 92 -6.68 -1.63 13.19
CA LYS A 92 -6.64 -2.64 14.26
C LYS A 92 -5.20 -3.02 14.61
N GLU A 93 -4.35 -3.21 13.60
CA GLU A 93 -2.93 -3.49 13.79
C GLU A 93 -2.19 -2.32 14.47
N CYS A 94 -2.55 -1.06 14.16
CA CYS A 94 -2.02 0.12 14.86
C CYS A 94 -2.38 0.07 16.36
N ARG A 95 -3.66 -0.12 16.68
CA ARG A 95 -4.16 -0.22 18.07
C ARG A 95 -3.46 -1.34 18.85
N ASP A 96 -3.20 -2.47 18.22
CA ASP A 96 -2.51 -3.59 18.85
C ASP A 96 -1.05 -3.26 19.16
N ASN A 97 -0.36 -2.52 18.29
CA ASN A 97 1.01 -2.05 18.55
C ASN A 97 1.05 -0.99 19.65
N ILE A 98 0.09 -0.06 19.66
CA ILE A 98 -0.06 0.95 20.73
C ILE A 98 -0.26 0.27 22.09
N LYS A 99 -1.17 -0.72 22.19
CA LYS A 99 -1.41 -1.49 23.42
C LYS A 99 -0.18 -2.25 23.91
N LYS A 100 0.68 -2.70 22.97
CA LYS A 100 1.94 -3.38 23.28
C LYS A 100 3.07 -2.40 23.62
N GLY A 101 2.83 -1.08 23.60
CA GLY A 101 3.82 -0.05 23.86
C GLY A 101 4.88 0.10 22.77
N ARG A 102 4.58 -0.35 21.53
CA ARG A 102 5.51 -0.32 20.40
C ARG A 102 5.24 0.93 19.58
N ASN A 103 6.18 1.87 19.55
CA ASN A 103 6.07 3.14 18.81
C ASN A 103 4.67 3.80 18.94
N PRO A 104 4.15 3.97 20.18
CA PRO A 104 2.75 4.31 20.37
C PRO A 104 2.39 5.68 19.77
N LYS A 105 3.33 6.63 19.76
CA LYS A 105 3.10 7.96 19.16
C LYS A 105 2.95 7.87 17.65
N GLU A 106 3.85 7.14 16.99
CA GLU A 106 3.88 6.97 15.54
C GLU A 106 2.65 6.21 15.06
N TYR A 107 2.28 5.12 15.75
CA TYR A 107 1.08 4.36 15.40
C TYR A 107 -0.22 5.13 15.66
N THR A 108 -0.28 6.05 16.63
CA THR A 108 -1.46 6.93 16.79
C THR A 108 -1.59 7.86 15.58
N ILE A 109 -0.51 8.47 15.11
CA ILE A 109 -0.54 9.34 13.92
C ILE A 109 -0.95 8.54 12.67
N ILE A 110 -0.42 7.32 12.53
CA ILE A 110 -0.79 6.45 11.42
C ILE A 110 -2.28 6.06 11.49
N GLU A 111 -2.77 5.65 12.67
CA GLU A 111 -4.19 5.32 12.86
C GLU A 111 -5.10 6.50 12.51
N ASP A 112 -4.77 7.70 13.00
CA ASP A 112 -5.56 8.92 12.75
C ASP A 112 -5.66 9.22 11.25
N PHE A 113 -4.56 9.07 10.51
CA PHE A 113 -4.54 9.27 9.07
C PHE A 113 -5.39 8.21 8.33
N LEU A 114 -5.28 6.94 8.71
CA LEU A 114 -6.08 5.85 8.13
C LEU A 114 -7.57 6.02 8.46
N GLN A 115 -7.90 6.53 9.65
CA GLN A 115 -9.26 6.84 10.07
C GLN A 115 -9.85 7.98 9.22
N SER A 116 -9.08 9.03 8.93
CA SER A 116 -9.50 10.09 7.99
C SER A 116 -9.80 9.54 6.58
N LEU A 117 -8.95 8.64 6.07
CA LEU A 117 -9.21 7.96 4.79
C LEU A 117 -10.46 7.07 4.83
N TYR A 118 -10.68 6.36 5.93
CA TYR A 118 -11.88 5.55 6.12
C TYR A 118 -13.14 6.43 6.12
N SER A 119 -13.15 7.47 6.94
CA SER A 119 -14.29 8.39 7.08
C SER A 119 -14.59 9.12 5.77
N TRP A 120 -13.55 9.48 5.02
CA TRP A 120 -13.70 9.99 3.67
C TRP A 120 -14.44 9.00 2.76
N LEU A 121 -13.95 7.75 2.66
CA LEU A 121 -14.55 6.75 1.79
C LEU A 121 -15.99 6.39 2.21
N ASP A 122 -16.25 6.37 3.51
CA ASP A 122 -17.58 6.17 4.10
C ASP A 122 -18.55 7.31 3.76
N SER A 123 -18.05 8.55 3.71
CA SER A 123 -18.86 9.71 3.29
C SER A 123 -19.20 9.69 1.80
N LEU A 124 -18.35 9.08 0.95
CA LEU A 124 -18.57 9.01 -0.49
C LEU A 124 -19.63 7.98 -0.86
N GLY A 125 -19.51 6.78 -0.29
CA GLY A 125 -20.29 5.61 -0.69
C GLY A 125 -21.80 5.87 -0.80
N PRO A 126 -22.47 6.40 0.24
CA PRO A 126 -23.91 6.66 0.21
C PRO A 126 -24.35 7.71 -0.83
N THR A 127 -23.44 8.58 -1.28
CA THR A 127 -23.76 9.66 -2.23
C THR A 127 -23.75 9.22 -3.69
N ILE A 128 -23.27 7.99 -3.97
CA ILE A 128 -23.05 7.49 -5.32
C ILE A 128 -24.13 6.48 -5.71
N GLN A 129 -24.55 6.54 -6.97
CA GLN A 129 -25.43 5.54 -7.54
C GLN A 129 -24.63 4.35 -8.05
N TYR A 130 -25.09 3.14 -7.74
CA TYR A 130 -24.44 1.90 -8.15
C TYR A 130 -25.28 1.13 -9.18
N SER A 131 -24.61 0.38 -10.05
CA SER A 131 -25.23 -0.62 -10.93
C SER A 131 -25.61 -1.88 -10.15
N ASP A 132 -26.31 -2.80 -10.82
CA ASP A 132 -26.62 -4.12 -10.26
C ASP A 132 -25.36 -4.97 -10.02
N MET A 133 -24.25 -4.63 -10.71
CA MET A 133 -22.93 -5.22 -10.51
C MET A 133 -22.15 -4.58 -9.35
N ASN A 134 -22.78 -3.67 -8.59
CA ASN A 134 -22.19 -2.94 -7.46
C ASN A 134 -21.03 -2.00 -7.81
N GLU A 135 -20.95 -1.59 -9.07
CA GLU A 135 -19.99 -0.59 -9.56
C GLU A 135 -20.65 0.79 -9.59
N ALA A 136 -19.90 1.84 -9.23
CA ALA A 136 -20.37 3.21 -9.34
C ALA A 136 -20.72 3.56 -10.79
N LYS A 137 -21.89 4.18 -10.98
CA LYS A 137 -22.32 4.67 -12.31
C LYS A 137 -21.58 5.93 -12.76
N THR A 138 -20.92 6.62 -11.83
CA THR A 138 -20.20 7.87 -12.09
C THR A 138 -18.74 7.73 -11.71
N THR A 139 -17.89 8.46 -12.44
CA THR A 139 -16.48 8.60 -12.14
C THR A 139 -16.22 9.99 -11.56
N MET A 140 -15.14 10.11 -10.79
CA MET A 140 -14.64 11.36 -10.22
C MET A 140 -13.33 11.73 -10.91
N THR A 141 -13.09 13.03 -11.07
CA THR A 141 -11.78 13.54 -11.52
C THR A 141 -10.76 13.48 -10.38
N GLY A 142 -9.46 13.55 -10.68
CA GLY A 142 -8.44 13.66 -9.63
C GLY A 142 -8.60 14.93 -8.78
N GLU A 143 -9.05 16.03 -9.37
CA GLU A 143 -9.39 17.26 -8.63
C GLU A 143 -10.55 17.02 -7.64
N ASP A 144 -11.61 16.31 -8.05
CA ASP A 144 -12.71 15.95 -7.16
C ASP A 144 -12.24 15.09 -5.99
N VAL A 145 -11.35 14.12 -6.26
CA VAL A 145 -10.75 13.26 -5.23
C VAL A 145 -9.99 14.10 -4.21
N VAL A 146 -9.06 14.95 -4.67
CA VAL A 146 -8.23 15.78 -3.78
C VAL A 146 -9.08 16.76 -2.97
N ASN A 147 -10.06 17.42 -3.60
CA ASN A 147 -10.95 18.34 -2.89
C ASN A 147 -11.71 17.63 -1.77
N ARG A 148 -12.20 16.40 -2.00
CA ARG A 148 -12.92 15.64 -0.98
C ARG A 148 -12.02 15.04 0.09
N LEU A 149 -10.79 14.65 -0.25
CA LEU A 149 -9.77 14.27 0.73
C LEU A 149 -9.52 15.40 1.72
N HIS A 150 -9.31 16.63 1.23
CA HIS A 150 -9.11 17.81 2.07
C HIS A 150 -10.31 18.10 3.00
N LEU A 151 -11.56 17.90 2.52
CA LEU A 151 -12.76 18.04 3.35
C LEU A 151 -12.85 17.00 4.47
N SER A 152 -12.15 15.86 4.32
CA SER A 152 -12.09 14.78 5.33
C SER A 152 -10.80 14.84 6.15
N ASP A 153 -10.14 16.00 6.15
CA ASP A 153 -8.91 16.24 6.89
C ASP A 153 -7.73 15.35 6.44
N VAL A 154 -7.75 14.89 5.19
CA VAL A 154 -6.60 14.24 4.53
C VAL A 154 -5.84 15.32 3.75
N THR A 155 -5.02 16.10 4.46
CA THR A 155 -4.24 17.21 3.91
C THR A 155 -2.80 16.80 3.58
N LYS A 156 -2.10 17.61 2.78
CA LYS A 156 -0.66 17.43 2.51
C LYS A 156 0.18 17.41 3.81
N GLU A 157 -0.22 18.21 4.80
CA GLU A 157 0.44 18.29 6.11
C GLU A 157 0.28 16.98 6.88
N LYS A 158 -0.96 16.49 7.03
CA LYS A 158 -1.23 15.21 7.69
C LYS A 158 -0.61 14.02 6.97
N PHE A 159 -0.58 14.06 5.64
CA PHE A 159 0.14 13.08 4.84
C PHE A 159 1.66 13.12 5.09
N GLY A 160 2.24 14.30 5.29
CA GLY A 160 3.63 14.45 5.72
C GLY A 160 3.92 13.79 7.07
N LEU A 161 3.07 14.05 8.07
CA LEU A 161 3.19 13.43 9.40
C LEU A 161 3.05 11.91 9.36
N PHE A 162 2.16 11.40 8.51
CA PHE A 162 2.00 9.98 8.26
C PHE A 162 3.29 9.35 7.70
N MET A 163 3.89 9.97 6.68
CA MET A 163 5.16 9.50 6.09
C MET A 163 6.32 9.56 7.10
N GLU A 164 6.42 10.65 7.86
CA GLU A 164 7.43 10.81 8.91
C GLU A 164 7.31 9.72 9.99
N SER A 165 6.08 9.42 10.42
CA SER A 165 5.82 8.38 11.42
C SER A 165 6.24 6.99 10.93
N LEU A 166 5.98 6.64 9.67
CA LEU A 166 6.45 5.40 9.06
C LEU A 166 7.99 5.34 9.03
N SER A 167 8.63 6.42 8.59
CA SER A 167 10.10 6.52 8.54
C SER A 167 10.75 6.39 9.92
N ASN A 168 10.13 6.97 10.95
CA ASN A 168 10.63 6.90 12.33
C ASN A 168 10.57 5.46 12.86
N ILE A 169 9.50 4.73 12.58
CA ILE A 169 9.39 3.31 12.94
C ILE A 169 10.50 2.48 12.27
N ASP A 170 10.73 2.69 10.96
CA ASP A 170 11.76 1.96 10.22
C ASP A 170 13.18 2.32 10.69
N THR A 171 13.42 3.58 11.04
CA THR A 171 14.70 4.04 11.62
C THR A 171 14.96 3.36 12.96
N LEU A 172 13.97 3.34 13.86
CA LEU A 172 14.07 2.66 15.15
C LEU A 172 14.32 1.16 15.00
N LYS A 173 13.69 0.51 14.00
CA LYS A 173 13.96 -0.90 13.67
C LYS A 173 15.40 -1.12 13.22
N ALA A 174 15.97 -0.20 12.44
CA ALA A 174 17.35 -0.28 11.98
C ALA A 174 18.36 -0.07 13.13
N GLU A 175 18.05 0.83 14.06
CA GLU A 175 18.87 1.08 15.26
C GLU A 175 18.77 -0.06 16.29
N GLN A 176 17.60 -0.71 16.39
CA GLN A 176 17.30 -1.73 17.40
C GLN A 176 16.70 -3.00 16.76
N PRO A 177 17.50 -3.76 15.98
CA PRO A 177 17.01 -4.88 15.19
C PRO A 177 16.43 -6.03 16.03
N ASP A 178 16.89 -6.21 17.26
CA ASP A 178 16.46 -7.28 18.16
C ASP A 178 15.02 -7.12 18.68
N LEU A 179 14.47 -5.91 18.61
CA LEU A 179 13.17 -5.61 19.19
C LEU A 179 12.00 -5.86 18.22
N ASN A 180 12.28 -6.08 16.94
CA ASN A 180 11.30 -6.37 15.88
C ASN A 180 10.08 -5.42 15.88
N TYR A 181 10.34 -4.12 16.00
CA TYR A 181 9.34 -3.04 16.04
C TYR A 181 9.12 -2.35 14.68
N GLY A 182 9.34 -3.06 13.56
CA GLY A 182 9.11 -2.49 12.24
C GLY A 182 7.63 -2.30 11.92
N VAL A 183 7.33 -1.51 10.88
CA VAL A 183 6.00 -1.47 10.29
C VAL A 183 5.67 -2.88 9.79
N SER A 184 4.70 -3.54 10.43
CA SER A 184 4.39 -4.94 10.15
C SER A 184 3.19 -5.10 9.21
N GLY A 185 3.10 -6.30 8.65
CA GLY A 185 1.85 -6.86 8.14
C GLY A 185 1.13 -6.00 7.09
N LYS A 186 -0.13 -5.71 7.38
CA LYS A 186 -1.06 -5.07 6.45
C LYS A 186 -0.76 -3.57 6.32
N ILE A 187 -0.29 -2.96 7.40
CA ILE A 187 0.08 -1.54 7.42
C ILE A 187 1.16 -1.27 6.37
N ASN A 188 2.25 -2.05 6.35
CA ASN A 188 3.36 -1.81 5.42
C ASN A 188 2.94 -1.92 3.94
N GLN A 189 2.08 -2.90 3.62
CA GLN A 189 1.56 -3.06 2.26
C GLN A 189 0.70 -1.85 1.87
N LEU A 190 -0.30 -1.54 2.70
CA LEU A 190 -1.26 -0.48 2.44
C LEU A 190 -0.60 0.91 2.41
N SER A 191 0.30 1.19 3.35
CA SER A 191 1.02 2.45 3.42
C SER A 191 1.93 2.64 2.21
N GLY A 192 2.56 1.58 1.70
CA GLY A 192 3.36 1.64 0.49
C GLY A 192 2.55 2.14 -0.71
N ASP A 193 1.39 1.52 -0.98
CA ASP A 193 0.49 1.94 -2.07
C ASP A 193 0.03 3.41 -1.90
N ILE A 194 -0.42 3.76 -0.69
CA ILE A 194 -0.89 5.11 -0.36
C ILE A 194 0.21 6.15 -0.57
N VAL A 195 1.43 5.90 -0.07
CA VAL A 195 2.54 6.85 -0.16
C VAL A 195 2.92 7.11 -1.61
N VAL A 196 3.03 6.07 -2.43
CA VAL A 196 3.39 6.23 -3.85
C VAL A 196 2.34 7.07 -4.58
N VAL A 197 1.07 6.69 -4.47
CA VAL A 197 0.02 7.31 -5.27
C VAL A 197 -0.31 8.71 -4.79
N LEU A 198 -0.31 8.98 -3.47
CA LEU A 198 -0.55 10.33 -2.96
C LEU A 198 0.61 11.28 -3.25
N ASN A 199 1.87 10.82 -3.23
CA ASN A 199 3.00 11.64 -3.68
C ASN A 199 2.80 12.10 -5.13
N TYR A 200 2.44 11.18 -6.03
CA TYR A 200 2.14 11.51 -7.42
C TYR A 200 0.91 12.39 -7.59
N LEU A 201 -0.18 12.11 -6.88
CA LEU A 201 -1.43 12.87 -6.99
C LEU A 201 -1.24 14.33 -6.54
N TYR A 202 -0.43 14.55 -5.49
CA TYR A 202 -0.19 15.88 -4.92
C TYR A 202 0.86 16.71 -5.67
N GLU A 203 1.63 16.12 -6.58
CA GLU A 203 2.50 16.86 -7.49
C GLU A 203 1.68 17.78 -8.41
N ALA A 204 2.27 18.93 -8.75
CA ALA A 204 1.62 19.89 -9.63
C ALA A 204 1.26 19.24 -10.97
N ASN A 205 0.08 19.56 -11.50
CA ASN A 205 -0.41 19.10 -12.80
C ASN A 205 -0.77 17.60 -12.92
N ASN A 206 -0.63 16.80 -11.87
CA ASN A 206 -0.94 15.37 -11.95
C ASN A 206 -2.41 15.04 -11.71
N MET A 207 -3.18 15.86 -10.98
CA MET A 207 -4.59 15.60 -10.67
C MET A 207 -5.44 15.29 -11.92
N ARG A 208 -5.30 16.08 -12.99
CA ARG A 208 -5.98 15.85 -14.29
C ARG A 208 -5.66 14.52 -14.99
N LYS A 209 -4.61 13.82 -14.53
CA LYS A 209 -4.18 12.52 -15.05
C LYS A 209 -4.74 11.36 -14.23
N TYR A 210 -5.64 11.63 -13.29
CA TYR A 210 -6.30 10.62 -12.47
C TYR A 210 -7.81 10.59 -12.71
N LYS A 211 -8.38 9.40 -12.58
CA LYS A 211 -9.83 9.19 -12.44
C LYS A 211 -10.09 8.23 -11.29
N ALA A 212 -11.23 8.37 -10.64
CA ALA A 212 -11.64 7.44 -9.60
C ALA A 212 -13.07 6.94 -9.77
N TYR A 213 -13.32 5.74 -9.28
CA TYR A 213 -14.67 5.19 -9.12
C TYR A 213 -14.74 4.35 -7.85
N LEU A 214 -15.96 4.10 -7.36
CA LEU A 214 -16.20 3.25 -6.20
C LEU A 214 -16.84 1.93 -6.60
N ASN A 215 -16.47 0.89 -5.90
CA ASN A 215 -17.21 -0.36 -5.82
C ASN A 215 -17.79 -0.49 -4.41
N ARG A 216 -18.92 -1.21 -4.28
CA ARG A 216 -19.47 -1.60 -2.98
C ARG A 216 -19.56 -3.11 -2.86
N GLU A 217 -19.34 -3.62 -1.66
CA GLU A 217 -19.49 -5.03 -1.32
C GLU A 217 -20.26 -5.17 -0.01
N VAL A 218 -20.89 -6.34 0.20
CA VAL A 218 -21.62 -6.60 1.44
C VAL A 218 -20.61 -6.83 2.54
N GLY A 219 -20.65 -6.01 3.58
CA GLY A 219 -19.81 -6.17 4.77
C GLY A 219 -20.30 -7.33 5.65
N SER A 220 -19.34 -8.05 6.25
CA SER A 220 -19.62 -9.00 7.33
C SER A 220 -20.00 -8.23 8.60
N ASN A 221 -21.12 -8.60 9.24
CA ASN A 221 -21.47 -8.08 10.55
C ASN A 221 -20.60 -8.74 11.64
N ASP A 222 -19.39 -8.21 11.88
CA ASP A 222 -18.51 -8.65 12.98
C ASP A 222 -18.90 -8.03 14.34
N LEU A 223 -20.20 -7.88 14.62
CA LEU A 223 -20.73 -7.62 15.96
C LEU A 223 -21.03 -8.92 16.72
N LYS A 224 -20.12 -9.90 16.66
CA LYS A 224 -20.22 -11.13 17.45
C LYS A 224 -18.88 -11.48 18.09
N GLU A 225 -18.49 -10.73 19.12
CA GLU A 225 -17.68 -11.25 20.23
C GLU A 225 -17.49 -10.21 21.35
N GLN A 226 -18.58 -9.72 21.98
CA GLN A 226 -18.46 -9.02 23.27
C GLN A 226 -19.64 -9.21 24.25
N GLU A 227 -20.56 -10.16 24.00
CA GLU A 227 -21.59 -10.56 24.97
C GLU A 227 -21.58 -12.09 25.21
N LYS A 228 -20.46 -12.60 25.71
CA LYS A 228 -20.41 -13.89 26.40
C LYS A 228 -19.94 -13.70 27.84
N SER A 229 -20.63 -12.83 28.56
CA SER A 229 -20.52 -12.75 30.02
C SER A 229 -21.81 -12.23 30.59
N GLU A 230 -22.89 -13.02 30.50
CA GLU A 230 -23.96 -13.02 31.51
C GLU A 230 -24.85 -14.25 31.30
N TRP A 231 -24.84 -15.12 32.30
CA TRP A 231 -25.60 -16.36 32.35
C TRP A 231 -27.08 -16.11 32.70
N PHE A 232 -27.95 -16.97 32.15
CA PHE A 232 -29.37 -17.23 32.46
C PHE A 232 -30.44 -16.28 31.90
N THR A 233 -31.17 -16.73 30.87
CA THR A 233 -32.64 -16.91 30.86
C THR A 233 -33.11 -17.64 29.58
N LYS A 234 -34.16 -18.46 29.71
CA LYS A 234 -34.69 -19.40 28.69
C LYS A 234 -35.20 -18.70 27.41
N PRO A 235 -35.23 -19.36 26.24
CA PRO A 235 -35.73 -18.74 25.01
C PRO A 235 -37.26 -18.71 24.98
N SER A 236 -37.82 -17.49 24.95
CA SER A 236 -39.20 -17.23 24.53
C SER A 236 -39.26 -17.16 23.00
N ARG A 237 -40.20 -17.90 22.41
CA ARG A 237 -40.50 -17.89 20.97
C ARG A 237 -41.13 -16.55 20.58
N GLY A 238 -40.31 -15.65 20.03
CA GLY A 238 -40.74 -14.47 19.29
C GLY A 238 -40.17 -14.52 17.88
N ARG A 239 -40.99 -14.89 16.90
CA ARG A 239 -40.63 -14.95 15.47
C ARG A 239 -40.74 -13.54 14.90
N GLY A 240 -39.70 -12.74 15.10
CA GLY A 240 -39.47 -11.47 14.40
C GLY A 240 -38.15 -11.58 13.66
N GLN A 241 -38.22 -11.84 12.35
CA GLN A 241 -37.05 -11.81 11.49
C GLN A 241 -36.73 -10.33 11.26
N SER A 242 -35.85 -9.76 12.11
CA SER A 242 -35.29 -8.44 11.80
C SER A 242 -34.43 -8.63 10.55
N ASP A 243 -34.81 -7.94 9.47
CA ASP A 243 -33.92 -7.73 8.34
C ASP A 243 -32.69 -7.01 8.90
N LYS A 244 -31.61 -7.76 9.11
CA LYS A 244 -30.32 -7.15 9.45
C LYS A 244 -29.95 -6.26 8.28
N GLU A 245 -30.02 -4.96 8.51
CA GLU A 245 -29.65 -3.94 7.55
C GLU A 245 -28.26 -4.29 7.00
N ARG A 246 -28.16 -4.41 5.67
CA ARG A 246 -26.90 -4.76 5.02
C ARG A 246 -25.95 -3.59 5.20
N VAL A 247 -24.88 -3.80 5.95
CA VAL A 247 -23.78 -2.84 6.06
C VAL A 247 -22.97 -2.94 4.78
N TRP A 248 -22.92 -1.85 4.00
CA TRP A 248 -22.10 -1.78 2.80
C TRP A 248 -20.66 -1.43 3.17
N LYS A 249 -19.72 -2.04 2.46
CA LYS A 249 -18.31 -1.66 2.47
C LYS A 249 -17.92 -1.14 1.11
N TYR A 250 -17.05 -0.14 1.07
CA TYR A 250 -16.66 0.56 -0.13
C TYR A 250 -15.19 0.33 -0.46
N SER A 251 -14.91 0.28 -1.76
CA SER A 251 -13.55 0.25 -2.31
C SER A 251 -13.42 1.36 -3.35
N LEU A 252 -12.41 2.20 -3.21
CA LEU A 252 -12.06 3.22 -4.20
C LEU A 252 -10.99 2.66 -5.13
N HIS A 253 -11.24 2.76 -6.43
CA HIS A 253 -10.25 2.57 -7.47
C HIS A 253 -9.81 3.94 -7.97
N LEU A 254 -8.62 4.38 -7.62
CA LEU A 254 -7.98 5.59 -8.13
C LEU A 254 -6.99 5.20 -9.23
N LEU A 255 -7.34 5.49 -10.48
CA LEU A 255 -6.61 5.09 -11.67
C LEU A 255 -5.68 6.21 -12.14
N CYS A 256 -4.40 5.89 -12.29
CA CYS A 256 -3.44 6.70 -13.03
C CYS A 256 -3.64 6.48 -14.54
N LEU A 257 -3.93 7.55 -15.27
CA LEU A 257 -4.20 7.48 -16.71
C LEU A 257 -2.94 7.71 -17.55
N SER A 258 -1.85 8.15 -16.94
CA SER A 258 -0.67 8.62 -17.65
C SER A 258 0.61 8.00 -17.09
N PRO A 259 1.33 7.17 -17.89
CA PRO A 259 2.53 6.49 -17.43
C PRO A 259 3.70 7.46 -17.16
N ASP A 260 3.64 8.67 -17.72
CA ASP A 260 4.68 9.69 -17.60
C ASP A 260 4.94 10.13 -16.15
N ILE A 261 3.94 10.01 -15.27
CA ILE A 261 4.06 10.30 -13.83
C ILE A 261 5.17 9.43 -13.22
N VAL A 262 5.05 8.11 -13.39
CA VAL A 262 6.00 7.14 -12.81
C VAL A 262 7.32 7.16 -13.57
N PHE A 263 7.28 7.30 -14.90
CA PHE A 263 8.50 7.43 -15.71
C PHE A 263 9.34 8.65 -15.34
N SER A 264 8.71 9.78 -15.01
CA SER A 264 9.42 10.99 -14.63
C SER A 264 10.26 10.79 -13.36
N GLU A 265 9.78 9.96 -12.44
CA GLU A 265 10.51 9.58 -11.24
C GLU A 265 11.73 8.72 -11.57
N LEU A 266 11.58 7.71 -12.45
CA LEU A 266 12.69 6.89 -12.92
C LEU A 266 13.78 7.74 -13.59
N LEU A 267 13.39 8.76 -14.38
CA LEU A 267 14.35 9.67 -15.02
C LEU A 267 15.08 10.57 -14.01
N ARG A 268 14.43 10.95 -12.90
CA ARG A 268 15.06 11.70 -11.81
C ARG A 268 15.98 10.84 -10.94
N ALA A 269 15.78 9.52 -10.93
CA ALA A 269 16.54 8.57 -10.12
C ALA A 269 17.90 8.14 -10.73
N ARG A 270 18.26 8.64 -11.92
CA ARG A 270 19.51 8.34 -12.64
C ARG A 270 20.47 9.52 -12.58
#